data_AF-A0A8B6DMZ8-F1
#
_entry.id   AF-A0A8B6DMZ8-F1
#
_cell.length_a   1.000
_cell.length_b   1.000
_cell.length_c   1.000
_cell.angle_alpha   90.00
_cell.angle_beta   90.00
_cell.angle_gamma   90.00
#
_symmetry.space_group_name_H-M   'P 1'
#
loop_
_entity.id
_entity.type
_entity.pdbx_description
1 polymer ?
#
loop_
_entity_poly.entity_id
_entity_poly.type
_entity_poly.pdbx_seq_one_letter_code
_entity_poly.pdbx_strand_id
1 'polypeptide(L)'
;MKWYAKGYEVFKSPLVFLLIITIPVVDYREENHNWNRYLNSLQIFTGFTFGALATKVGLDTIGGTFPIWVLLMIIGLILSIAVFCTSKNDVQPVYQPVLAYLGFVLAVVWIYIIANEIVNILQTFGIVFNISDAILGLTLLAWGNSIGDLIADTVMAKQGFPRMGMSACFGGPLFNLLLGIGIPFTIGTIKNGGTYKIKITVEEVVLVSFLMLSLLTSLIVVPLSKFRMSKPYGILLIVVYIVFLVVAILAETGTITGDINP
;
A
#
# COMPACT_ATOMS: atom_id res chain seq x y z
N MET A 1 -11.87 -24.19 19.30
CA MET A 1 -10.97 -23.79 18.20
C MET A 1 -10.23 -25.00 17.68
N LYS A 2 -10.22 -25.23 16.36
CA LYS A 2 -9.54 -26.38 15.71
C LYS A 2 -8.01 -26.29 15.93
N TRP A 3 -7.31 -27.42 15.99
CA TRP A 3 -5.85 -27.46 16.25
C TRP A 3 -5.03 -26.63 15.24
N TYR A 4 -5.43 -26.63 13.96
CA TYR A 4 -4.83 -25.80 12.92
C TYR A 4 -4.95 -24.29 13.18
N ALA A 5 -6.04 -23.85 13.82
CA ALA A 5 -6.21 -22.44 14.19
C ALA A 5 -5.23 -22.04 15.31
N LYS A 6 -4.96 -22.93 16.27
CA LYS A 6 -3.96 -22.68 17.32
C LYS A 6 -2.54 -22.59 16.74
N GLY A 7 -2.19 -23.44 15.79
CA GLY A 7 -0.90 -23.37 15.09
C GLY A 7 -0.70 -22.05 14.34
N TYR A 8 -1.76 -21.57 13.68
CA TYR A 8 -1.74 -20.28 12.99
C TYR A 8 -1.56 -19.08 13.94
N GLU A 9 -2.25 -19.09 15.08
CA GLU A 9 -2.10 -18.03 16.10
C GLU A 9 -0.67 -17.97 16.67
N VAL A 10 -0.05 -19.12 16.93
CA VAL A 10 1.34 -19.18 17.41
C VAL A 10 2.32 -18.63 16.37
N PHE A 11 2.11 -18.94 15.09
CA PHE A 11 2.94 -18.41 14.01
C PHE A 11 2.81 -16.89 13.86
N LYS A 12 1.60 -16.35 14.02
CA LYS A 12 1.30 -14.92 13.90
C LYS A 12 1.74 -14.10 15.13
N SER A 13 1.78 -14.74 16.30
CA SER A 13 2.09 -14.14 17.60
C SER A 13 3.32 -13.22 17.63
N PRO A 14 4.51 -13.59 17.12
CA PRO A 14 5.68 -12.70 17.18
C PRO A 14 5.48 -11.40 16.38
N LEU A 15 4.83 -11.49 15.21
CA LEU A 15 4.56 -10.32 14.38
C LEU A 15 3.49 -9.42 15.02
N VAL A 16 2.43 -10.02 15.57
CA VAL A 16 1.39 -9.29 16.29
C VAL A 16 1.95 -8.64 17.55
N PHE A 17 2.86 -9.29 18.25
CA PHE A 17 3.53 -8.72 19.42
C PHE A 17 4.34 -7.47 19.07
N LEU A 18 5.09 -7.48 17.97
CA LEU A 18 5.80 -6.29 17.47
C LEU A 18 4.84 -5.16 17.12
N LEU A 19 3.72 -5.47 16.44
CA LEU A 19 2.69 -4.48 16.13
C LEU A 19 2.05 -3.88 17.39
N ILE A 20 1.72 -4.72 18.38
CA ILE A 20 1.14 -4.28 19.66
C ILE A 20 2.13 -3.39 20.42
N ILE A 21 3.42 -3.69 20.39
CA ILE A 21 4.42 -2.88 21.11
C ILE A 21 4.67 -1.54 20.42
N THR A 22 4.46 -1.44 19.12
CA THR A 22 4.82 -0.23 18.36
C THR A 22 3.62 0.66 18.06
N ILE A 23 2.43 0.10 17.87
CA ILE A 23 1.24 0.85 17.47
C ILE A 23 0.31 1.00 18.69
N PRO A 24 0.06 2.23 19.18
CA PRO A 24 -1.01 2.47 20.13
C PRO A 24 -2.37 2.27 19.46
N VAL A 25 -3.18 1.40 20.05
CA VAL A 25 -4.54 1.10 19.59
C VAL A 25 -5.52 1.73 20.57
N VAL A 26 -6.48 2.47 20.03
CA VAL A 26 -7.60 3.02 20.80
C VAL A 26 -8.86 2.37 20.26
N ASP A 27 -9.42 1.43 21.03
CA ASP A 27 -10.65 0.74 20.67
C ASP A 27 -11.81 1.26 21.52
N TYR A 28 -12.71 2.04 20.92
CA TYR A 28 -13.88 2.60 21.62
C TYR A 28 -14.96 1.55 21.98
N ARG A 29 -14.81 0.30 21.54
CA ARG A 29 -15.78 -0.79 21.78
C ARG A 29 -15.50 -1.60 23.05
N GLU A 30 -14.30 -1.50 23.60
CA GLU A 30 -13.90 -2.20 24.83
C GLU A 30 -14.05 -1.31 26.07
N GLU A 31 -14.22 -1.93 27.25
CA GLU A 31 -14.23 -1.19 28.53
C GLU A 31 -12.93 -0.37 28.69
N ASN A 32 -13.07 0.87 29.17
CA ASN A 32 -11.96 1.84 29.31
C ASN A 32 -11.19 2.11 28.00
N HIS A 33 -11.81 1.88 26.85
CA HIS A 33 -11.19 2.06 25.52
C HIS A 33 -9.85 1.31 25.35
N ASN A 34 -9.71 0.15 26.00
CA ASN A 34 -8.47 -0.65 26.06
C ASN A 34 -7.26 0.13 26.63
N TRP A 35 -7.51 1.03 27.58
CA TRP A 35 -6.46 1.83 28.20
C TRP A 35 -5.58 0.98 29.13
N ASN A 36 -4.30 0.84 28.78
CA ASN A 36 -3.28 0.33 29.67
C ASN A 36 -2.10 1.31 29.71
N ARG A 37 -1.90 1.95 30.87
CA ARG A 37 -0.84 2.97 31.08
C ARG A 37 0.55 2.46 30.73
N TYR A 38 0.87 1.22 31.12
CA TYR A 38 2.19 0.64 30.88
C TYR A 38 2.42 0.39 29.39
N LEU A 39 1.41 -0.17 28.72
CA LEU A 39 1.46 -0.45 27.29
C LEU A 39 1.55 0.84 26.48
N ASN A 40 0.71 1.83 26.77
CA ASN A 40 0.67 3.09 26.02
C ASN A 40 1.93 3.95 26.25
N SER A 41 2.47 3.98 27.46
CA SER A 41 3.74 4.66 27.76
C SER A 41 4.91 4.00 27.02
N LEU A 42 4.93 2.66 26.97
CA LEU A 42 5.93 1.91 26.22
C LEU A 42 5.79 2.15 24.71
N GLN A 43 4.57 2.12 24.17
CA GLN A 43 4.26 2.35 22.74
C GLN A 43 4.67 3.75 22.25
N ILE A 44 4.58 4.78 23.09
CA ILE A 44 5.09 6.11 22.71
C ILE A 44 6.60 6.03 22.47
N PHE A 45 7.35 5.47 23.40
CA PHE A 45 8.79 5.34 23.26
C PHE A 45 9.17 4.46 22.07
N THR A 46 8.69 3.22 22.05
CA THR A 46 9.00 2.24 21.00
C THR A 46 8.50 2.70 19.63
N GLY A 47 7.33 3.33 19.54
CA GLY A 47 6.77 3.88 18.32
C GLY A 47 7.63 4.99 17.70
N PHE A 48 8.07 5.96 18.51
CA PHE A 48 8.97 7.03 18.03
C PHE A 48 10.34 6.47 17.59
N THR A 49 10.91 5.54 18.35
CA THR A 49 12.19 4.90 17.97
C THR A 49 12.06 4.08 16.69
N PHE A 50 10.98 3.32 16.55
CA PHE A 50 10.70 2.51 15.38
C PHE A 50 10.49 3.38 14.15
N GLY A 51 9.66 4.42 14.23
CA GLY A 51 9.41 5.35 13.12
C GLY A 51 10.70 6.02 12.62
N ALA A 52 11.59 6.41 13.53
CA ALA A 52 12.87 7.01 13.20
C ALA A 52 13.80 6.05 12.44
N LEU A 53 13.91 4.80 12.90
CA LEU A 53 14.77 3.79 12.26
C LEU A 53 14.16 3.28 10.94
N ALA A 54 12.84 3.07 10.91
CA ALA A 54 12.09 2.55 9.78
C ALA A 54 12.15 3.45 8.53
N THR A 55 12.06 4.77 8.72
CA THR A 55 11.99 5.73 7.61
C THR A 55 13.36 6.02 6.99
N LYS A 56 14.45 5.45 7.52
CA LYS A 56 15.86 5.74 7.16
C LYS A 56 16.29 7.21 7.33
N VAL A 57 15.35 8.16 7.49
CA VAL A 57 15.57 9.57 7.87
C VAL A 57 16.25 9.69 9.22
N GLY A 58 16.01 8.76 10.15
CA GLY A 58 16.70 8.75 11.44
C GLY A 58 18.21 8.49 11.34
N LEU A 59 18.70 7.90 10.23
CA LEU A 59 20.12 7.66 9.98
C LEU A 59 20.84 8.90 9.45
N ASP A 60 20.11 9.90 8.98
CA ASP A 60 20.69 11.17 8.57
C ASP A 60 21.14 11.96 9.81
N THR A 61 22.30 12.61 9.69
CA THR A 61 22.87 13.45 10.76
C THR A 61 22.52 14.91 10.52
N ILE A 62 21.99 15.60 11.53
CA ILE A 62 21.87 17.07 11.51
C ILE A 62 23.28 17.62 11.66
N GLY A 63 23.77 18.32 10.63
CA GLY A 63 25.07 19.00 10.65
C GLY A 63 26.28 18.06 10.83
N GLY A 64 26.17 16.79 10.44
CA GLY A 64 27.28 15.82 10.48
C GLY A 64 27.66 15.30 11.87
N THR A 65 26.97 15.71 12.94
CA THR A 65 27.38 15.43 14.33
C THR A 65 26.29 14.77 15.16
N PHE A 66 25.01 15.08 14.95
CA PHE A 66 23.92 14.52 15.74
C PHE A 66 22.96 13.67 14.91
N PRO A 67 22.85 12.35 15.18
CA PRO A 67 21.96 11.48 14.45
C PRO A 67 20.51 11.70 14.87
N ILE A 68 19.61 11.86 13.89
CA ILE A 68 18.21 12.23 14.11
C ILE A 68 17.45 11.20 14.96
N TRP A 69 17.78 9.92 14.84
CA TRP A 69 17.14 8.86 15.64
C TRP A 69 17.35 9.04 17.15
N VAL A 70 18.52 9.53 17.60
CA VAL A 70 18.80 9.75 19.03
C VAL A 70 17.96 10.90 19.57
N LEU A 71 17.81 11.98 18.81
CA LEU A 71 16.97 13.12 19.18
C LEU A 71 15.50 12.70 19.32
N LEU A 72 14.98 11.96 18.33
CA LEU A 72 13.62 11.43 18.37
C LEU A 72 13.41 10.43 19.52
N MET A 73 14.44 9.65 19.87
CA MET A 73 14.41 8.78 21.03
C MET A 73 14.27 9.56 22.34
N ILE A 74 15.04 10.64 22.50
CA ILE A 74 15.01 11.49 23.69
C ILE A 74 13.64 12.16 23.83
N ILE A 75 13.10 12.68 22.72
CA ILE A 75 11.75 13.27 22.69
C ILE A 75 10.70 12.22 23.06
N GLY A 76 10.76 11.02 22.45
CA GLY A 76 9.86 9.91 22.76
C GLY A 76 9.94 9.47 24.22
N LEU A 77 11.13 9.47 24.81
CA LEU A 77 11.34 9.15 26.23
C LEU A 77 10.73 10.22 27.15
N ILE A 78 10.97 11.50 26.87
CA ILE A 78 10.40 12.61 27.65
C ILE A 78 8.87 12.57 27.58
N LEU A 79 8.29 12.37 26.40
CA LEU A 79 6.85 12.24 26.21
C LEU A 79 6.28 11.01 26.92
N SER A 80 6.98 9.87 26.85
CA SER A 80 6.59 8.64 27.55
C SER A 80 6.58 8.84 29.06
N ILE A 81 7.58 9.51 29.64
CA ILE A 81 7.65 9.83 31.08
C ILE A 81 6.56 10.83 31.47
N ALA A 82 6.32 11.87 30.66
CA ALA A 82 5.27 12.86 30.93
C ALA A 82 3.87 12.22 30.94
N VAL A 83 3.59 11.32 29.98
CA VAL A 83 2.36 10.53 29.93
C VAL A 83 2.30 9.56 31.11
N PHE A 84 3.40 8.91 31.46
CA PHE A 84 3.46 8.03 32.61
C PHE A 84 3.14 8.80 33.91
N CYS A 85 3.70 9.99 34.13
CA CYS A 85 3.48 10.77 35.34
C CYS A 85 2.08 11.41 35.42
N THR A 86 1.50 11.79 34.28
CA THR A 86 0.20 12.48 34.23
C THR A 86 -0.98 11.51 34.20
N SER A 87 -0.76 10.25 33.76
CA SER A 87 -1.86 9.28 33.58
C SER A 87 -2.14 8.41 34.81
N LYS A 88 -3.42 8.07 34.98
CA LYS A 88 -3.91 7.06 35.93
C LYS A 88 -4.48 5.86 35.15
N ASN A 89 -4.52 4.68 35.76
CA ASN A 89 -5.03 3.47 35.10
C ASN A 89 -6.55 3.48 34.95
N ASP A 90 -7.27 4.14 35.87
CA ASP A 90 -8.73 4.02 35.97
C ASP A 90 -9.49 5.17 35.29
N VAL A 91 -8.80 6.19 34.78
CA VAL A 91 -9.43 7.37 34.16
C VAL A 91 -8.79 7.64 32.80
N GLN A 92 -9.65 7.77 31.79
CA GLN A 92 -9.27 8.12 30.43
C GLN A 92 -8.52 9.47 30.39
N PRO A 93 -7.30 9.53 29.84
CA PRO A 93 -6.60 10.79 29.66
C PRO A 93 -7.15 11.58 28.46
N VAL A 94 -7.18 12.91 28.59
CA VAL A 94 -7.66 13.84 27.55
C VAL A 94 -6.89 13.73 26.23
N TYR A 95 -5.63 13.24 26.28
CA TYR A 95 -4.77 13.07 25.11
C TYR A 95 -4.89 11.71 24.40
N GLN A 96 -5.84 10.84 24.79
CA GLN A 96 -6.04 9.55 24.11
C GLN A 96 -6.30 9.68 22.58
N PRO A 97 -7.06 10.68 22.08
CA PRO A 97 -7.21 10.85 20.63
C PRO A 97 -5.88 11.14 19.91
N VAL A 98 -4.94 11.84 20.56
CA VAL A 98 -3.60 12.09 20.01
C VAL A 98 -2.83 10.78 19.83
N LEU A 99 -2.98 9.84 20.77
CA LEU A 99 -2.39 8.51 20.64
C LEU A 99 -3.00 7.71 19.48
N ALA A 100 -4.30 7.87 19.19
CA ALA A 100 -4.92 7.24 18.03
C ALA A 100 -4.33 7.78 16.70
N TYR A 101 -4.09 9.09 16.60
CA TYR A 101 -3.40 9.66 15.44
C TYR A 101 -1.95 9.19 15.32
N LEU A 102 -1.23 9.07 16.44
CA LEU A 102 0.13 8.51 16.45
C LEU A 102 0.13 7.04 16.00
N GLY A 103 -0.83 6.25 16.45
CA GLY A 103 -1.03 4.87 16.01
C GLY A 103 -1.30 4.76 14.52
N PHE A 104 -2.10 5.67 13.97
CA PHE A 104 -2.34 5.74 12.53
C PHE A 104 -1.04 6.00 11.74
N VAL A 105 -0.22 6.98 12.16
CA VAL A 105 1.06 7.27 11.50
C VAL A 105 2.00 6.06 11.55
N LEU A 106 2.10 5.41 12.70
CA LEU A 106 2.96 4.22 12.85
C LEU A 106 2.45 3.02 12.06
N ALA A 107 1.14 2.86 11.92
CA ALA A 107 0.56 1.86 11.03
C ALA A 107 0.95 2.12 9.56
N VAL A 108 0.92 3.38 9.11
CA VAL A 108 1.38 3.76 7.76
C VAL A 108 2.87 3.42 7.57
N VAL A 109 3.73 3.69 8.57
CA VAL A 109 5.15 3.31 8.53
C VAL A 109 5.34 1.80 8.44
N TRP A 110 4.56 1.02 9.19
CA TRP A 110 4.57 -0.45 9.09
C TRP A 110 4.16 -0.94 7.72
N ILE A 111 3.08 -0.40 7.15
CA ILE A 111 2.64 -0.72 5.78
C ILE A 111 3.76 -0.41 4.79
N TYR A 112 4.43 0.73 4.93
CA TYR A 112 5.57 1.10 4.09
C TYR A 112 6.73 0.10 4.19
N ILE A 113 7.16 -0.31 5.39
CA ILE A 113 8.23 -1.30 5.54
C ILE A 113 7.83 -2.62 4.91
N ILE A 114 6.64 -3.13 5.24
CA ILE A 114 6.16 -4.41 4.73
C ILE A 114 6.08 -4.38 3.21
N ALA A 115 5.56 -3.30 2.63
CA ALA A 115 5.51 -3.14 1.18
C ALA A 115 6.90 -3.18 0.53
N ASN A 116 7.90 -2.49 1.11
CA ASN A 116 9.27 -2.54 0.61
C ASN A 116 9.89 -3.95 0.71
N GLU A 117 9.69 -4.64 1.83
CA GLU A 117 10.20 -6.01 1.98
C GLU A 117 9.55 -6.97 0.97
N ILE A 118 8.24 -6.82 0.71
CA ILE A 118 7.56 -7.60 -0.35
C ILE A 118 8.18 -7.33 -1.72
N VAL A 119 8.43 -6.06 -2.06
CA VAL A 119 9.08 -5.69 -3.33
C VAL A 119 10.50 -6.28 -3.41
N ASN A 120 11.30 -6.17 -2.35
CA ASN A 120 12.67 -6.72 -2.31
C ASN A 120 12.68 -8.25 -2.49
N ILE A 121 11.75 -8.95 -1.83
CA ILE A 121 11.59 -10.41 -1.97
C ILE A 121 11.20 -10.76 -3.41
N LEU A 122 10.26 -10.02 -3.99
CA LEU A 122 9.84 -10.23 -5.38
C LEU A 122 10.98 -9.99 -6.36
N GLN A 123 11.77 -8.93 -6.20
CA GLN A 123 12.97 -8.68 -7.00
C GLN A 123 14.00 -9.80 -6.85
N THR A 124 14.18 -10.32 -5.63
CA THR A 124 15.04 -11.49 -5.40
C THR A 124 14.54 -12.71 -6.18
N PHE A 125 13.24 -12.96 -6.18
CA PHE A 125 12.65 -14.00 -7.04
C PHE A 125 12.83 -13.72 -8.52
N GLY A 126 12.74 -12.45 -8.95
CA GLY A 126 13.05 -12.04 -10.32
C GLY A 126 14.45 -12.44 -10.75
N ILE A 127 15.44 -12.17 -9.91
CA ILE A 127 16.83 -12.57 -10.16
C ILE A 127 16.98 -14.09 -10.21
N VAL A 128 16.36 -14.83 -9.27
CA VAL A 128 16.47 -16.30 -9.20
C VAL A 128 15.81 -16.99 -10.40
N PHE A 129 14.64 -16.50 -10.84
CA PHE A 129 13.89 -17.07 -11.95
C PHE A 129 14.22 -16.42 -13.30
N ASN A 130 15.13 -15.44 -13.33
CA ASN A 130 15.49 -14.67 -14.52
C ASN A 130 14.27 -13.98 -15.18
N ILE A 131 13.41 -13.40 -14.33
CA ILE A 131 12.24 -12.61 -14.71
C ILE A 131 12.56 -11.14 -14.44
N SER A 132 12.23 -10.26 -15.38
CA SER A 132 12.49 -8.83 -15.22
C SER A 132 11.60 -8.17 -14.16
N ASP A 133 12.10 -7.07 -13.59
CA ASP A 133 11.35 -6.24 -12.64
C ASP A 133 10.06 -5.68 -13.25
N ALA A 134 10.05 -5.40 -14.56
CA ALA A 134 8.87 -4.93 -15.27
C ALA A 134 7.79 -6.02 -15.28
N ILE A 135 8.12 -7.28 -15.62
CA ILE A 135 7.17 -8.41 -15.58
C ILE A 135 6.63 -8.63 -14.16
N LEU A 136 7.48 -8.56 -13.14
CA LEU A 136 7.04 -8.67 -11.74
C LEU A 136 6.08 -7.54 -11.34
N GLY A 137 6.36 -6.32 -11.80
CA GLY A 137 5.52 -5.14 -11.62
C GLY A 137 4.14 -5.28 -12.25
N LEU A 138 4.10 -5.63 -13.54
CA LEU A 138 2.86 -5.74 -14.32
C LEU A 138 2.03 -6.97 -13.98
N THR A 139 2.61 -8.00 -13.34
CA THR A 139 1.91 -9.22 -12.90
C THR A 139 1.71 -9.27 -11.40
N LEU A 140 2.70 -9.76 -10.64
CA LEU A 140 2.56 -10.10 -9.23
C LEU A 140 2.21 -8.90 -8.36
N LEU A 141 2.86 -7.75 -8.58
CA LEU A 141 2.56 -6.53 -7.83
C LEU A 141 1.18 -5.97 -8.20
N ALA A 142 0.86 -5.91 -9.50
CA ALA A 142 -0.45 -5.46 -9.97
C ALA A 142 -1.59 -6.35 -9.47
N TRP A 143 -1.44 -7.68 -9.56
CA TRP A 143 -2.40 -8.65 -9.04
C TRP A 143 -2.55 -8.55 -7.53
N GLY A 144 -1.43 -8.44 -6.79
CA GLY A 144 -1.45 -8.28 -5.35
C GLY A 144 -2.27 -7.06 -4.91
N ASN A 145 -2.16 -5.95 -5.64
CA ASN A 145 -2.90 -4.73 -5.34
C ASN A 145 -4.40 -4.84 -5.68
N SER A 146 -4.78 -5.58 -6.73
CA SER A 146 -6.17 -5.59 -7.23
C SER A 146 -6.97 -6.87 -6.98
N ILE A 147 -6.37 -7.93 -6.41
CA ILE A 147 -7.10 -9.17 -6.11
C ILE A 147 -8.16 -8.99 -5.02
N GLY A 148 -7.88 -8.15 -4.01
CA GLY A 148 -8.83 -7.81 -2.95
C GLY A 148 -10.04 -7.07 -3.53
N ASP A 149 -9.78 -6.09 -4.40
CA ASP A 149 -10.81 -5.34 -5.12
C ASP A 149 -11.65 -6.26 -6.01
N LEU A 150 -11.01 -7.16 -6.77
CA LEU A 150 -11.71 -8.15 -7.60
C LEU A 150 -12.68 -9.00 -6.79
N ILE A 151 -12.25 -9.49 -5.62
CA ILE A 151 -13.09 -10.29 -4.73
C ILE A 151 -14.23 -9.44 -4.18
N ALA A 152 -13.94 -8.24 -3.67
CA ALA A 152 -14.93 -7.34 -3.09
C ALA A 152 -16.00 -6.94 -4.11
N ASP A 153 -15.60 -6.49 -5.30
CA ASP A 153 -16.50 -6.06 -6.36
C ASP A 153 -17.36 -7.22 -6.88
N THR A 154 -16.78 -8.41 -6.98
CA THR A 154 -17.53 -9.63 -7.36
C THR A 154 -18.57 -9.98 -6.31
N VAL A 155 -18.24 -9.86 -5.02
CA VAL A 155 -19.18 -10.10 -3.91
C VAL A 155 -20.31 -9.06 -3.94
N MET A 156 -19.98 -7.78 -4.10
CA MET A 156 -20.96 -6.69 -4.20
C MET A 156 -21.91 -6.89 -5.38
N ALA A 157 -21.39 -7.32 -6.54
CA ALA A 157 -22.20 -7.66 -7.70
C ALA A 157 -23.16 -8.84 -7.42
N LYS A 158 -22.67 -9.89 -6.75
CA LYS A 158 -23.49 -11.05 -6.35
C LYS A 158 -24.56 -10.72 -5.30
N GLN A 159 -24.31 -9.72 -4.45
CA GLN A 159 -25.27 -9.24 -3.45
C GLN A 159 -26.36 -8.33 -4.04
N GLY A 160 -26.38 -8.11 -5.36
CA GLY A 160 -27.39 -7.28 -6.02
C GLY A 160 -27.01 -5.81 -6.17
N PHE A 161 -25.74 -5.45 -5.91
CA PHE A 161 -25.20 -4.10 -6.06
C PHE A 161 -24.14 -3.98 -7.19
N PRO A 162 -24.44 -4.43 -8.43
CA PRO A 162 -23.45 -4.41 -9.51
C PRO A 162 -23.02 -3.00 -9.93
N ARG A 163 -23.88 -1.99 -9.78
CA ARG A 163 -23.52 -0.59 -10.05
C ARG A 163 -22.44 -0.07 -9.10
N MET A 164 -22.48 -0.52 -7.84
CA MET A 164 -21.49 -0.15 -6.83
C MET A 164 -20.14 -0.80 -7.13
N GLY A 165 -20.13 -2.11 -7.41
CA GLY A 165 -18.90 -2.81 -7.81
C GLY A 165 -18.27 -2.24 -9.10
N MET A 166 -19.09 -1.88 -10.09
CA MET A 166 -18.59 -1.20 -11.30
C MET A 166 -17.96 0.17 -11.00
N SER A 167 -18.57 0.95 -10.12
CA SER A 167 -18.02 2.25 -9.71
C SER A 167 -16.70 2.09 -8.94
N ALA A 168 -16.58 1.07 -8.10
CA ALA A 168 -15.37 0.78 -7.33
C ALA A 168 -14.23 0.32 -8.25
N CYS A 169 -14.51 -0.58 -9.19
CA CYS A 169 -13.53 -1.09 -10.16
C CYS A 169 -12.88 0.01 -11.03
N PHE A 170 -13.61 1.06 -11.39
CA PHE A 170 -13.02 2.22 -12.09
C PHE A 170 -12.48 3.29 -11.14
N GLY A 171 -13.17 3.54 -10.03
CA GLY A 171 -12.83 4.60 -9.08
C GLY A 171 -11.54 4.33 -8.32
N GLY A 172 -11.30 3.09 -7.90
CA GLY A 172 -10.10 2.68 -7.15
C GLY A 172 -8.81 2.95 -7.93
N PRO A 173 -8.63 2.37 -9.14
CA PRO A 173 -7.46 2.63 -9.97
C PRO A 173 -7.30 4.10 -10.35
N LEU A 174 -8.39 4.82 -10.64
CA LEU A 174 -8.32 6.26 -10.95
C LEU A 174 -7.82 7.08 -9.74
N PHE A 175 -8.31 6.78 -8.55
CA PHE A 175 -7.87 7.42 -7.31
C PHE A 175 -6.39 7.13 -7.03
N ASN A 176 -5.97 5.86 -7.19
CA ASN A 176 -4.58 5.45 -7.03
C ASN A 176 -3.65 6.13 -8.05
N LEU A 177 -4.10 6.34 -9.29
CA LEU A 177 -3.36 7.10 -10.30
C LEU A 177 -3.22 8.57 -9.88
N LEU A 178 -4.33 9.23 -9.51
CA LEU A 178 -4.33 10.65 -9.18
C LEU A 178 -3.50 10.97 -7.93
N LEU A 179 -3.69 10.22 -6.84
CA LEU A 179 -2.96 10.47 -5.60
C LEU A 179 -1.62 9.75 -5.56
N GLY A 180 -1.59 8.47 -5.93
CA GLY A 180 -0.42 7.61 -5.82
C GLY A 180 0.68 7.92 -6.85
N ILE A 181 0.32 8.35 -8.06
CA ILE A 181 1.29 8.80 -9.07
C ILE A 181 1.35 10.33 -9.10
N GLY A 182 0.22 11.03 -9.07
CA GLY A 182 0.19 12.48 -9.17
C GLY A 182 1.00 13.20 -8.08
N ILE A 183 0.82 12.84 -6.80
CA ILE A 183 1.53 13.50 -5.69
C ILE A 183 3.06 13.29 -5.78
N PRO A 184 3.58 12.05 -5.91
CA PRO A 184 5.03 11.85 -6.03
C PRO A 184 5.65 12.54 -7.24
N PHE A 185 4.98 12.53 -8.40
CA PHE A 185 5.47 13.24 -9.59
C PHE A 185 5.47 14.76 -9.41
N THR A 186 4.46 15.34 -8.75
CA THR A 186 4.47 16.77 -8.40
C THR A 186 5.64 17.10 -7.49
N ILE A 187 5.86 16.31 -6.43
CA ILE A 187 7.00 16.50 -5.52
C ILE A 187 8.34 16.38 -6.26
N GLY A 188 8.49 15.35 -7.11
CA GLY A 188 9.68 15.14 -7.91
C GLY A 188 9.95 16.28 -8.90
N THR A 189 8.91 16.83 -9.52
CA THR A 189 9.00 17.96 -10.44
C THR A 189 9.44 19.24 -9.73
N ILE A 190 8.91 19.52 -8.54
CA ILE A 190 9.31 20.66 -7.72
C ILE A 190 10.80 20.55 -7.32
N LYS A 191 11.22 19.35 -6.90
CA LYS A 191 12.63 19.11 -6.49
C LYS A 191 13.62 19.23 -7.66
N ASN A 192 13.22 18.84 -8.87
CA ASN A 192 14.07 18.82 -10.06
C ASN A 192 14.00 20.11 -10.91
N GLY A 193 13.51 21.23 -10.35
CA GLY A 193 13.52 22.52 -11.04
C GLY A 193 12.43 22.68 -12.13
N GLY A 194 11.29 22.01 -11.97
CA GLY A 194 10.10 22.23 -12.79
C GLY A 194 9.94 21.30 -14.00
N THR A 195 10.89 20.40 -14.27
CA THR A 195 10.75 19.39 -15.33
C THR A 195 11.17 18.00 -14.86
N TYR A 196 10.36 16.99 -15.17
CA TYR A 196 10.66 15.58 -14.91
C TYR A 196 10.72 14.85 -16.26
N LYS A 197 11.91 14.41 -16.67
CA LYS A 197 12.10 13.70 -17.95
C LYS A 197 11.65 12.24 -17.78
N ILE A 198 10.51 11.91 -18.37
CA ILE A 198 10.01 10.54 -18.45
C ILE A 198 10.63 9.88 -19.69
N LYS A 199 11.31 8.74 -19.51
CA LYS A 199 11.79 7.93 -20.63
C LYS A 199 10.68 6.97 -21.01
N ILE A 200 10.04 7.22 -22.15
CA ILE A 200 8.99 6.36 -22.66
C ILE A 200 9.61 5.09 -23.24
N THR A 201 9.35 3.93 -22.62
CA THR A 201 9.75 2.62 -23.15
C THR A 201 8.65 1.99 -24.00
N VAL A 202 8.99 0.98 -24.81
CA VAL A 202 8.01 0.23 -25.62
C VAL A 202 6.96 -0.43 -24.71
N GLU A 203 7.37 -0.95 -23.56
CA GLU A 203 6.47 -1.53 -22.55
C GLU A 203 5.42 -0.52 -22.05
N GLU A 204 5.86 0.71 -21.73
CA GLU A 204 4.97 1.78 -21.28
C GLU A 204 3.96 2.17 -22.36
N VAL A 205 4.39 2.20 -23.63
CA VAL A 205 3.48 2.44 -24.77
C VAL A 205 2.45 1.31 -24.89
N VAL A 206 2.87 0.06 -24.76
CA VAL A 206 1.97 -1.11 -24.79
C VAL A 206 0.96 -1.02 -23.64
N LEU A 207 1.42 -0.74 -22.42
CA LEU A 207 0.58 -0.58 -21.23
C LEU A 207 -0.49 0.50 -21.43
N VAL A 208 -0.09 1.70 -21.85
CA VAL A 208 -1.01 2.82 -22.08
C VAL A 208 -1.98 2.51 -23.22
N SER A 209 -1.52 1.85 -24.28
CA SER A 209 -2.35 1.49 -25.44
C SER A 209 -3.45 0.50 -25.08
N PHE A 210 -3.12 -0.58 -24.35
CA PHE A 210 -4.11 -1.56 -23.92
C PHE A 210 -5.04 -1.01 -22.84
N LEU A 211 -4.54 -0.15 -21.94
CA LEU A 211 -5.38 0.57 -20.99
C LEU A 211 -6.41 1.44 -21.72
N MET A 212 -5.96 2.27 -22.67
CA MET A 212 -6.85 3.10 -23.49
C MET A 212 -7.86 2.27 -24.29
N LEU A 213 -7.42 1.18 -24.91
CA LEU A 213 -8.31 0.25 -25.62
C LEU A 213 -9.41 -0.29 -24.69
N SER A 214 -9.05 -0.71 -23.46
CA SER A 214 -10.01 -1.24 -22.49
C SER A 214 -11.02 -0.17 -22.06
N LEU A 215 -10.58 1.07 -21.83
CA LEU A 215 -11.42 2.19 -21.42
C LEU A 215 -12.33 2.65 -22.55
N LEU A 216 -11.83 2.75 -23.79
CA LEU A 216 -12.63 3.11 -24.96
C LEU A 216 -13.68 2.05 -25.27
N THR A 217 -13.30 0.78 -25.21
CA THR A 217 -14.24 -0.34 -25.36
C THR A 217 -15.34 -0.26 -24.30
N SER A 218 -14.97 0.02 -23.05
CA SER A 218 -15.93 0.23 -21.97
C SER A 218 -16.84 1.43 -22.23
N LEU A 219 -16.28 2.56 -22.66
CA LEU A 219 -17.03 3.79 -22.94
C LEU A 219 -18.06 3.62 -24.07
N ILE A 220 -17.79 2.74 -25.04
CA ILE A 220 -18.68 2.48 -26.18
C ILE A 220 -19.71 1.39 -25.83
N VAL A 221 -19.26 0.24 -25.31
CA VAL A 221 -20.12 -0.93 -25.10
C VAL A 221 -21.11 -0.71 -23.96
N VAL A 222 -20.74 0.02 -22.91
CA VAL A 222 -21.59 0.23 -21.72
C VAL A 222 -22.85 1.06 -22.04
N PRO A 223 -22.76 2.23 -22.72
CA PRO A 223 -23.94 2.97 -23.15
C PRO A 223 -24.78 2.20 -24.18
N LEU A 224 -24.16 1.53 -25.15
CA LEU A 224 -24.86 0.74 -26.16
C LEU A 224 -25.64 -0.42 -25.53
N SER A 225 -25.11 -1.02 -24.46
CA SER A 225 -25.78 -2.07 -23.69
C SER A 225 -26.83 -1.52 -22.71
N LYS A 226 -27.20 -0.24 -22.80
CA LYS A 226 -28.16 0.44 -21.90
C LYS A 226 -27.82 0.25 -20.42
N PHE A 227 -26.53 0.28 -20.08
CA PHE A 227 -26.03 0.04 -18.72
C PHE A 227 -26.40 -1.33 -18.12
N ARG A 228 -26.69 -2.32 -18.98
CA ARG A 228 -26.88 -3.72 -18.59
C ARG A 228 -25.67 -4.53 -19.00
N MET A 229 -24.83 -4.89 -18.04
CA MET A 229 -23.63 -5.68 -18.29
C MET A 229 -24.01 -7.14 -18.54
N SER A 230 -23.69 -7.62 -19.73
CA SER A 230 -23.90 -9.01 -20.13
C SER A 230 -22.61 -9.81 -19.97
N LYS A 231 -22.73 -11.12 -19.76
CA LYS A 231 -21.58 -12.05 -19.70
C LYS A 231 -20.56 -11.91 -20.85
N PRO A 232 -20.95 -11.71 -22.13
CA PRO A 232 -19.97 -11.58 -23.21
C PRO A 232 -19.06 -10.35 -23.07
N TYR A 233 -19.55 -9.25 -22.47
CA TYR A 233 -18.71 -8.08 -22.21
C TYR A 233 -17.59 -8.40 -21.19
N GLY A 234 -17.90 -9.14 -20.13
CA GLY A 234 -16.88 -9.60 -19.18
C GLY A 234 -15.85 -10.53 -19.82
N ILE A 235 -16.28 -11.44 -20.69
CA ILE A 235 -15.38 -12.31 -21.45
C ILE A 235 -14.46 -11.49 -22.36
N LEU A 236 -14.98 -10.48 -23.07
CA LEU A 236 -14.19 -9.59 -23.91
C LEU A 236 -13.08 -8.90 -23.12
N LEU A 237 -13.38 -8.35 -21.94
CA LEU A 237 -12.37 -7.69 -21.09
C LEU A 237 -11.27 -8.66 -20.61
N ILE A 238 -11.64 -9.89 -20.26
CA ILE A 238 -10.67 -10.93 -19.88
C ILE A 238 -9.77 -11.28 -21.07
N VAL A 239 -10.33 -11.41 -22.27
CA VAL A 239 -9.55 -11.70 -23.48
C VAL A 239 -8.58 -10.56 -23.77
N VAL A 240 -9.02 -9.30 -23.71
CA VAL A 240 -8.14 -8.13 -23.88
C VAL A 240 -7.02 -8.14 -22.83
N TYR A 241 -7.32 -8.49 -21.59
CA TYR A 241 -6.33 -8.58 -20.52
C TYR A 241 -5.29 -9.70 -20.76
N ILE A 242 -5.72 -10.87 -21.20
CA ILE A 242 -4.81 -11.99 -21.53
C ILE A 242 -3.91 -11.62 -22.71
N VAL A 243 -4.48 -11.02 -23.77
CA VAL A 243 -3.70 -10.56 -24.94
C VAL A 243 -2.68 -9.51 -24.51
N PHE A 244 -3.09 -8.54 -23.70
CA PHE A 244 -2.21 -7.54 -23.10
C PHE A 244 -1.02 -8.20 -22.37
N LEU A 245 -1.29 -9.16 -21.49
CA LEU A 245 -0.27 -9.83 -20.69
C LEU A 245 0.73 -10.57 -21.57
N VAL A 246 0.26 -11.28 -22.60
CA VAL A 246 1.13 -11.96 -23.57
C VAL A 246 1.99 -10.96 -24.34
N VAL A 247 1.41 -9.88 -24.86
CA VAL A 247 2.15 -8.85 -25.61
C VAL A 247 3.18 -8.15 -24.72
N ALA A 248 2.83 -7.82 -23.47
CA ALA A 248 3.75 -7.19 -22.52
C ALA A 248 4.96 -8.10 -22.21
N ILE A 249 4.73 -9.40 -21.98
CA ILE A 249 5.83 -10.36 -21.76
C ILE A 249 6.69 -10.53 -23.02
N LEU A 250 6.09 -10.59 -24.21
CA LEU A 250 6.83 -10.71 -25.47
C LEU A 250 7.67 -9.46 -25.78
N ALA A 251 7.14 -8.27 -25.47
CA ALA A 251 7.87 -7.01 -25.58
C ALA A 251 9.09 -6.99 -24.65
N GLU A 252 8.91 -7.40 -23.39
CA GLU A 252 9.99 -7.45 -22.41
C GLU A 252 11.10 -8.45 -22.78
N THR A 253 10.71 -9.64 -23.26
CA THR A 253 11.66 -10.71 -23.62
C THR A 253 12.46 -10.41 -24.89
N GLY A 254 12.29 -9.21 -25.47
CA GLY A 254 13.03 -8.75 -26.65
C GLY A 254 12.60 -9.45 -27.96
N THR A 255 11.50 -10.20 -27.93
CA THR A 255 10.96 -10.85 -29.15
C THR A 255 10.18 -9.88 -30.03
N ILE A 256 9.65 -8.80 -29.44
CA ILE A 256 9.01 -7.69 -30.16
C ILE A 256 9.87 -6.44 -29.94
N THR A 257 10.99 -6.33 -30.64
CA THR A 257 11.75 -5.07 -30.72
C THR A 257 11.03 -4.10 -31.64
N GLY A 258 10.25 -3.18 -31.05
CA GLY A 258 9.92 -1.92 -31.71
C GLY A 258 11.12 -1.00 -31.56
N ASP A 259 11.92 -0.83 -32.62
CA ASP A 259 12.90 0.26 -32.70
C ASP A 259 12.15 1.59 -32.69
N ILE A 260 11.88 2.12 -31.49
CA ILE A 260 11.47 3.52 -31.32
C ILE A 260 12.75 4.28 -30.98
N ASN A 261 13.65 4.39 -31.95
CA ASN A 261 14.73 5.38 -31.89
C ASN A 261 14.09 6.78 -32.09
N PRO A 262 14.29 7.74 -31.18
CA PRO A 262 13.94 9.14 -31.43
C PRO A 262 14.79 9.77 -32.55
#